data_AF-A0A2T2WM63-F1
#
_entry.id   AF-A0A2T2WM63-F1
#
_cell.length_a   1.000
_cell.length_b   1.000
_cell.length_c   1.000
_cell.angle_alpha   90.00
_cell.angle_beta   90.00
_cell.angle_gamma   90.00
#
_symmetry.space_group_name_H-M   'P 1'
#
loop_
_entity.id
_entity.type
_entity.pdbx_description
1 polymer ?
#
loop_
_entity_poly.entity_id
_entity_poly.type
_entity_poly.pdbx_seq_one_letter_code
_entity_poly.pdbx_strand_id
1 'polypeptide(L)'
;MPQKPFVMRVHFYTAQGTGDHTLGSGAHHIEYMGSPTKGELLVDPMASERTTLESAAIHAQYAGEREGSLGYFGNMADRPQAAQQSILQAQGPVWRVIASVGEEDALKMGGALVTKAGWDQAMQPVVAKMITELSLDPQKVQWIAAVHRHQHHEANPHVHLLLWEQGEPSRKTGEWTKKELQAIKREAVSHLYQPERAQLGQAKTT
;
A
#
# COMPACT_ATOMS: atom_id res chain seq x y z
N MET A 1 18.01 -8.27 18.38
CA MET A 1 17.91 -8.65 16.95
C MET A 1 17.90 -7.37 16.14
N PRO A 2 18.54 -7.29 14.96
CA PRO A 2 18.42 -6.10 14.12
C PRO A 2 16.94 -5.95 13.69
N GLN A 3 16.38 -4.74 13.87
CA GLN A 3 15.07 -4.37 13.35
C GLN A 3 15.06 -4.67 11.85
N LYS A 4 14.06 -5.41 11.35
CA LYS A 4 13.86 -5.49 9.90
C LYS A 4 13.41 -4.11 9.44
N PRO A 5 14.07 -3.49 8.45
CA PRO A 5 13.73 -2.13 8.07
C PRO A 5 12.30 -2.08 7.54
N PHE A 6 11.60 -0.98 7.85
CA PHE A 6 10.34 -0.64 7.20
C PHE A 6 10.49 -0.69 5.67
N VAL A 7 9.60 -1.43 5.01
CA VAL A 7 9.59 -1.53 3.55
C VAL A 7 8.35 -0.82 3.01
N MET A 8 8.57 0.13 2.09
CA MET A 8 7.51 0.75 1.30
C MET A 8 7.83 0.59 -0.18
N ARG A 9 6.89 0.03 -0.94
CA ARG A 9 6.97 -0.13 -2.40
C ARG A 9 5.80 0.57 -3.05
N VAL A 10 6.07 1.26 -4.14
CA VAL A 10 5.06 2.01 -4.89
C VAL A 10 5.11 1.56 -6.34
N HIS A 11 3.95 1.18 -6.86
CA HIS A 11 3.71 0.88 -8.25
C HIS A 11 2.55 1.74 -8.74
N PHE A 12 2.46 2.00 -10.04
CA PHE A 12 1.31 2.65 -10.63
C PHE A 12 0.84 1.91 -11.89
N TYR A 13 -0.42 2.14 -12.24
CA TYR A 13 -1.11 1.57 -13.39
C TYR A 13 -1.71 2.70 -14.21
N THR A 14 -1.77 2.54 -15.52
CA THR A 14 -2.42 3.49 -16.43
C THR A 14 -3.29 2.74 -17.44
N ALA A 15 -4.20 3.46 -18.10
CA ALA A 15 -5.02 2.91 -19.18
C ALA A 15 -4.20 2.52 -20.44
N GLN A 16 -2.95 2.99 -20.56
CA GLN A 16 -2.10 2.83 -21.75
C GLN A 16 -0.99 1.76 -21.56
N GLY A 17 -0.99 1.01 -20.45
CA GLY A 17 0.01 -0.03 -20.19
C GLY A 17 -0.06 -1.22 -21.16
N THR A 18 1.09 -1.82 -21.48
CA THR A 18 1.25 -2.88 -22.51
C THR A 18 1.48 -4.30 -21.96
N GLY A 19 1.10 -4.56 -20.70
CA GLY A 19 1.41 -5.82 -20.01
C GLY A 19 0.46 -6.98 -20.24
N ASP A 20 0.97 -8.21 -20.16
CA ASP A 20 0.19 -9.43 -20.30
C ASP A 20 -0.84 -9.62 -19.16
N HIS A 21 -2.10 -9.82 -19.57
CA HIS A 21 -3.33 -9.71 -18.78
C HIS A 21 -3.72 -11.00 -18.04
N THR A 22 -2.79 -11.70 -17.40
CA THR A 22 -3.10 -13.01 -16.79
C THR A 22 -3.07 -12.96 -15.26
N LEU A 23 -3.92 -13.78 -14.62
CA LEU A 23 -3.80 -14.12 -13.19
C LEU A 23 -2.39 -14.62 -12.84
N GLY A 24 -1.68 -15.20 -13.81
CA GLY A 24 -0.28 -15.59 -13.73
C GLY A 24 0.68 -14.42 -13.51
N SER A 25 0.43 -13.22 -14.06
CA SER A 25 1.22 -12.01 -13.80
C SER A 25 1.08 -11.55 -12.33
N GLY A 26 -0.14 -11.63 -11.79
CA GLY A 26 -0.40 -11.44 -10.36
C GLY A 26 0.32 -12.47 -9.49
N ALA A 27 0.29 -13.75 -9.89
CA ALA A 27 0.95 -14.86 -9.21
C ALA A 27 2.50 -14.79 -9.26
N HIS A 28 3.08 -14.41 -10.39
CA HIS A 28 4.53 -14.25 -10.54
C HIS A 28 5.07 -13.09 -9.69
N HIS A 29 4.25 -12.04 -9.51
CA HIS A 29 4.55 -10.98 -8.56
C HIS A 29 4.47 -11.45 -7.10
N ILE A 30 3.55 -12.38 -6.77
CA ILE A 30 3.44 -13.01 -5.45
C ILE A 30 4.68 -13.86 -5.15
N GLU A 31 5.19 -14.62 -6.11
CA GLU A 31 6.43 -15.40 -5.96
C GLU A 31 7.66 -14.49 -5.76
N TYR A 32 7.71 -13.35 -6.46
CA TYR A 32 8.71 -12.30 -6.24
C TYR A 32 8.55 -11.55 -4.89
N MET A 33 7.31 -11.37 -4.41
CA MET A 33 7.02 -10.77 -3.10
C MET A 33 7.27 -11.73 -1.93
N GLY A 34 7.25 -13.05 -2.13
CA GLY A 34 7.59 -14.04 -1.10
C GLY A 34 9.09 -14.26 -0.89
N SER A 35 9.95 -13.70 -1.76
CA SER A 35 11.39 -13.95 -1.71
C SER A 35 12.06 -13.36 -0.43
N PRO A 36 12.84 -14.13 0.33
CA PRO A 36 13.55 -13.66 1.53
C PRO A 36 14.72 -12.71 1.23
N THR A 37 15.16 -12.60 -0.02
CA THR A 37 16.20 -11.67 -0.47
C THR A 37 15.58 -10.43 -1.13
N LYS A 38 15.09 -9.49 -0.31
CA LYS A 38 14.57 -8.20 -0.82
C LYS A 38 15.58 -7.07 -0.58
N GLY A 39 16.21 -6.60 -1.65
CA GLY A 39 16.75 -5.24 -1.70
C GLY A 39 15.62 -4.20 -1.74
N GLU A 40 15.90 -2.98 -1.23
CA GLU A 40 15.05 -1.79 -1.39
C GLU A 40 14.90 -1.48 -2.90
N LEU A 41 13.89 -2.05 -3.58
CA LEU A 41 13.60 -1.63 -4.94
C LEU A 41 12.70 -0.39 -4.92
N LEU A 42 13.38 0.75 -5.09
CA LEU A 42 12.88 2.00 -5.65
C LEU A 42 12.21 1.69 -7.00
N VAL A 43 10.97 2.17 -7.19
CA VAL A 43 10.20 2.24 -8.45
C VAL A 43 10.70 1.28 -9.52
N ASP A 44 10.08 0.11 -9.65
CA ASP A 44 10.41 -0.84 -10.72
C ASP A 44 10.21 -0.15 -12.08
N PRO A 45 11.29 0.18 -12.81
CA PRO A 45 11.20 0.95 -14.05
C PRO A 45 10.56 0.16 -15.19
N MET A 46 10.36 -1.16 -15.02
CA MET A 46 9.67 -2.03 -15.97
C MET A 46 8.21 -2.33 -15.57
N ALA A 47 7.76 -1.88 -14.40
CA ALA A 47 6.37 -2.06 -13.98
C ALA A 47 5.42 -1.21 -14.83
N SER A 48 5.82 -0.01 -15.26
CA SER A 48 4.99 0.88 -16.09
C SER A 48 4.64 0.31 -17.46
N GLU A 49 5.48 -0.57 -18.02
CA GLU A 49 5.24 -1.23 -19.31
C GLU A 49 4.37 -2.49 -19.19
N ARG A 50 4.12 -2.99 -17.97
CA ARG A 50 3.52 -4.32 -17.73
C ARG A 50 2.23 -4.33 -16.92
N THR A 51 1.67 -3.18 -16.56
CA THR A 51 0.57 -3.13 -15.60
C THR A 51 -0.60 -2.27 -16.09
N THR A 52 -1.77 -2.90 -16.24
CA THR A 52 -3.01 -2.26 -16.74
C THR A 52 -3.98 -1.95 -15.61
N LEU A 53 -5.01 -1.14 -15.86
CA LEU A 53 -6.08 -0.91 -14.87
C LEU A 53 -6.79 -2.21 -14.46
N GLU A 54 -6.85 -3.19 -15.36
CA GLU A 54 -7.34 -4.53 -15.06
C GLU A 54 -6.46 -5.24 -14.02
N SER A 55 -5.13 -5.16 -14.16
CA SER A 55 -4.21 -5.69 -13.14
C SER A 55 -4.40 -5.00 -11.79
N ALA A 56 -4.70 -3.70 -11.77
CA ALA A 56 -5.01 -2.98 -10.53
C ALA A 56 -6.31 -3.45 -9.89
N ALA A 57 -7.37 -3.65 -10.68
CA ALA A 57 -8.66 -4.13 -10.20
C ALA A 57 -8.56 -5.56 -9.63
N ILE A 58 -7.86 -6.46 -10.33
CA ILE A 58 -7.55 -7.81 -9.84
C ILE A 58 -6.75 -7.75 -8.53
N HIS A 59 -5.75 -6.86 -8.44
CA HIS A 59 -4.96 -6.69 -7.21
C HIS A 59 -5.83 -6.23 -6.05
N ALA A 60 -6.74 -5.28 -6.28
CA ALA A 60 -7.68 -4.81 -5.26
C ALA A 60 -8.53 -5.97 -4.72
N GLN A 61 -9.10 -6.79 -5.61
CA GLN A 61 -9.86 -7.97 -5.22
C GLN A 61 -9.01 -8.98 -4.42
N TYR A 62 -7.86 -9.35 -4.96
CA TYR A 62 -6.94 -10.31 -4.34
C TYR A 62 -6.52 -9.87 -2.94
N ALA A 63 -6.28 -8.58 -2.74
CA ALA A 63 -5.83 -8.04 -1.47
C ALA A 63 -6.84 -8.30 -0.33
N GLY A 64 -8.14 -8.18 -0.55
CA GLY A 64 -9.10 -8.44 0.54
C GLY A 64 -9.61 -9.88 0.62
N GLU A 65 -9.58 -10.64 -0.47
CA GLU A 65 -10.24 -11.95 -0.52
C GLU A 65 -9.31 -13.15 -0.30
N ARG A 66 -7.98 -12.96 -0.40
CA ARG A 66 -7.06 -14.08 -0.21
C ARG A 66 -7.01 -14.58 1.24
N GLU A 67 -6.62 -15.84 1.40
CA GLU A 67 -6.29 -16.42 2.70
C GLU A 67 -5.20 -15.60 3.41
N GLY A 68 -5.39 -15.36 4.72
CA GLY A 68 -4.49 -14.51 5.51
C GLY A 68 -4.77 -13.00 5.39
N SER A 69 -5.79 -12.58 4.63
CA SER A 69 -6.28 -11.21 4.68
C SER A 69 -7.10 -10.96 5.96
N LEU A 70 -6.91 -9.79 6.58
CA LEU A 70 -7.72 -9.31 7.70
C LEU A 70 -8.94 -8.50 7.24
N GLY A 71 -9.17 -8.42 5.92
CA GLY A 71 -10.27 -7.72 5.27
C GLY A 71 -9.97 -6.28 4.86
N TYR A 72 -10.91 -5.68 4.12
CA TYR A 72 -10.80 -4.34 3.56
C TYR A 72 -10.97 -3.22 4.60
N PHE A 73 -10.32 -2.09 4.33
CA PHE A 73 -10.53 -0.79 4.97
C PHE A 73 -10.23 0.36 3.97
N GLY A 74 -10.65 1.58 4.30
CA GLY A 74 -10.61 2.75 3.40
C GLY A 74 -11.98 3.21 2.93
N ASN A 75 -12.02 4.28 2.12
CA ASN A 75 -13.30 4.94 1.77
C ASN A 75 -14.15 4.18 0.74
N MET A 76 -13.60 3.15 0.11
CA MET A 76 -14.32 2.23 -0.78
C MET A 76 -14.44 0.81 -0.20
N ALA A 77 -14.07 0.59 1.07
CA ALA A 77 -13.99 -0.75 1.66
C ALA A 77 -15.33 -1.47 1.81
N ASP A 78 -16.42 -0.71 1.94
CA ASP A 78 -17.79 -1.23 2.03
C ASP A 78 -18.34 -1.68 0.66
N ARG A 79 -17.68 -1.28 -0.43
CA ARG A 79 -18.10 -1.51 -1.82
C ARG A 79 -16.92 -1.96 -2.69
N PRO A 80 -16.24 -3.07 -2.37
CA PRO A 80 -15.03 -3.50 -3.08
C PRO A 80 -15.28 -3.80 -4.56
N GLN A 81 -16.48 -4.27 -4.94
CA GLN A 81 -16.84 -4.45 -6.35
C GLN A 81 -16.96 -3.10 -7.08
N ALA A 82 -17.54 -2.07 -6.43
CA ALA A 82 -17.60 -0.72 -7.00
C ALA A 82 -16.20 -0.09 -7.09
N ALA A 83 -15.32 -0.38 -6.13
CA ALA A 83 -13.91 0.02 -6.17
C ALA A 83 -13.21 -0.54 -7.41
N GLN A 84 -13.37 -1.84 -7.69
CA GLN A 84 -12.82 -2.47 -8.90
C GLN A 84 -13.35 -1.82 -10.19
N GLN A 85 -14.66 -1.61 -10.28
CA GLN A 85 -15.26 -0.95 -11.45
C GLN A 85 -14.74 0.48 -11.61
N SER A 86 -14.58 1.24 -10.52
CA SER A 86 -14.03 2.59 -10.60
C SER A 86 -12.56 2.60 -11.01
N ILE A 87 -11.77 1.61 -10.58
CA ILE A 87 -10.36 1.45 -11.02
C ILE A 87 -10.31 1.22 -12.53
N LEU A 88 -11.18 0.36 -13.08
CA LEU A 88 -11.26 0.09 -14.53
C LEU A 88 -11.64 1.33 -15.36
N GLN A 89 -12.34 2.28 -14.74
CA GLN A 89 -12.80 3.53 -15.36
C GLN A 89 -11.89 4.73 -15.04
N ALA A 90 -10.79 4.52 -14.30
CA ALA A 90 -9.89 5.60 -13.93
C ALA A 90 -9.26 6.23 -15.19
N GLN A 91 -9.35 7.56 -15.30
CA GLN A 91 -8.73 8.30 -16.41
C GLN A 91 -7.30 8.75 -16.07
N GLY A 92 -6.91 8.65 -14.80
CA GLY A 92 -5.57 8.94 -14.31
C GLY A 92 -4.83 7.70 -13.79
N PRO A 93 -3.68 7.91 -13.14
CA PRO A 93 -2.93 6.82 -12.53
C PRO A 93 -3.71 6.20 -11.38
N VAL A 94 -3.58 4.88 -11.25
CA VAL A 94 -3.92 4.16 -10.02
C VAL A 94 -2.61 3.81 -9.34
N TRP A 95 -2.42 4.18 -8.08
CA TRP A 95 -1.23 3.84 -7.31
C TRP A 95 -1.50 2.64 -6.42
N ARG A 96 -0.58 1.68 -6.41
CA ARG A 96 -0.50 0.63 -5.41
C ARG A 96 0.69 0.87 -4.50
N VAL A 97 0.41 0.99 -3.21
CA VAL A 97 1.41 1.09 -2.15
C VAL A 97 1.38 -0.20 -1.33
N ILE A 98 2.55 -0.80 -1.15
CA ILE A 98 2.75 -1.90 -0.21
C ILE A 98 3.63 -1.39 0.91
N ALA A 99 3.10 -1.38 2.13
CA ALA A 99 3.85 -1.01 3.33
C ALA A 99 3.93 -2.22 4.28
N SER A 100 5.14 -2.59 4.70
CA SER A 100 5.39 -3.76 5.55
C SER A 100 6.25 -3.40 6.74
N VAL A 101 5.88 -3.96 7.89
CA VAL A 101 6.59 -3.84 9.16
C VAL A 101 7.04 -5.24 9.60
N GLY A 102 8.22 -5.34 10.20
CA GLY A 102 8.69 -6.60 10.78
C GLY A 102 7.74 -7.12 11.86
N GLU A 103 7.43 -8.41 11.89
CA GLU A 103 6.51 -8.97 12.89
C GLU A 103 6.99 -8.71 14.33
N GLU A 104 8.28 -8.87 14.58
CA GLU A 104 8.90 -8.60 15.89
C GLU A 104 8.66 -7.14 16.33
N ASP A 105 8.78 -6.18 15.41
CA ASP A 105 8.57 -4.77 15.70
C ASP A 105 7.09 -4.47 15.91
N ALA A 106 6.21 -5.03 15.06
CA ALA A 106 4.76 -4.91 15.23
C ALA A 106 4.29 -5.41 16.61
N LEU A 107 4.86 -6.52 17.10
CA LEU A 107 4.57 -7.08 18.42
C LEU A 107 5.15 -6.23 19.55
N LYS A 108 6.41 -5.78 19.45
CA LYS A 108 7.04 -4.87 20.44
C LYS A 108 6.30 -3.55 20.59
N MET A 109 5.72 -3.05 19.50
CA MET A 109 4.88 -1.85 19.48
C MET A 109 3.48 -2.05 20.05
N GLY A 110 3.25 -3.11 20.84
CA GLY A 110 1.97 -3.39 21.48
C GLY A 110 0.96 -4.07 20.57
N GLY A 111 1.38 -4.61 19.42
CA GLY A 111 0.54 -5.43 18.55
C GLY A 111 -0.51 -4.68 17.74
N ALA A 112 -0.57 -3.35 17.77
CA ALA A 112 -1.56 -2.59 16.99
C ALA A 112 -1.50 -2.95 15.49
N LEU A 113 -0.28 -3.08 14.95
CA LEU A 113 -0.02 -3.45 13.56
C LEU A 113 -0.14 -4.95 13.25
N VAL A 114 -0.66 -5.77 14.17
CA VAL A 114 -1.12 -7.13 13.84
C VAL A 114 -2.63 -7.19 13.57
N THR A 115 -3.33 -6.05 13.64
CA THR A 115 -4.79 -5.96 13.48
C THR A 115 -5.17 -5.03 12.32
N LYS A 116 -6.32 -5.29 11.68
CA LYS A 116 -6.88 -4.38 10.67
C LYS A 116 -7.06 -2.96 11.21
N ALA A 117 -7.61 -2.82 12.42
CA ALA A 117 -7.90 -1.52 13.02
C ALA A 117 -6.64 -0.66 13.23
N GLY A 118 -5.55 -1.26 13.68
CA GLY A 118 -4.29 -0.52 13.84
C GLY A 118 -3.68 -0.07 12.51
N TRP A 119 -3.76 -0.91 11.47
CA TRP A 119 -3.34 -0.52 10.12
C TRP A 119 -4.23 0.58 9.53
N ASP A 120 -5.55 0.47 9.68
CA ASP A 120 -6.49 1.49 9.24
C ASP A 120 -6.13 2.85 9.87
N GLN A 121 -6.07 2.90 11.20
CA GLN A 121 -5.70 4.10 11.94
C GLN A 121 -4.35 4.68 11.50
N ALA A 122 -3.34 3.83 11.27
CA ALA A 122 -2.01 4.28 10.86
C ALA A 122 -1.96 4.80 9.42
N MET A 123 -2.79 4.26 8.52
CA MET A 123 -2.76 4.59 7.09
C MET A 123 -3.61 5.80 6.73
N GLN A 124 -4.63 6.18 7.51
CA GLN A 124 -5.42 7.40 7.29
C GLN A 124 -4.55 8.66 7.06
N PRO A 125 -3.60 9.03 7.95
CA PRO A 125 -2.75 10.20 7.74
C PRO A 125 -1.76 10.03 6.57
N VAL A 126 -1.36 8.80 6.26
CA VAL A 126 -0.50 8.50 5.09
C VAL A 126 -1.25 8.78 3.79
N VAL A 127 -2.52 8.38 3.70
CA VAL A 127 -3.38 8.69 2.56
C VAL A 127 -3.61 10.20 2.45
N ALA A 128 -3.89 10.90 3.55
CA ALA A 128 -4.01 12.36 3.54
C ALA A 128 -2.72 13.05 3.05
N LYS A 129 -1.56 12.52 3.43
CA LYS A 129 -0.26 12.98 2.95
C LYS A 129 -0.07 12.70 1.46
N MET A 130 -0.48 11.54 0.96
CA MET A 130 -0.45 11.23 -0.47
C MET A 130 -1.30 12.22 -1.27
N ILE A 131 -2.53 12.49 -0.83
CA ILE A 131 -3.44 13.47 -1.48
C ILE A 131 -2.75 14.83 -1.60
N THR A 132 -2.12 15.30 -0.51
CA THR A 132 -1.44 16.59 -0.48
C THR A 132 -0.17 16.62 -1.33
N GLU A 133 0.75 15.66 -1.14
CA GLU A 133 2.04 15.64 -1.83
C GLU A 133 1.90 15.38 -3.34
N LEU A 134 0.90 14.58 -3.74
CA LEU A 134 0.65 14.29 -5.15
C LEU A 134 -0.26 15.34 -5.82
N SER A 135 -0.74 16.34 -5.06
CA SER A 135 -1.66 17.39 -5.53
C SER A 135 -2.95 16.83 -6.13
N LEU A 136 -3.57 15.87 -5.44
CA LEU A 136 -4.83 15.25 -5.84
C LEU A 136 -6.01 16.05 -5.27
N ASP A 137 -7.16 15.99 -5.95
CA ASP A 137 -8.41 16.56 -5.46
C ASP A 137 -9.03 15.62 -4.41
N PRO A 138 -9.11 16.03 -3.13
CA PRO A 138 -9.66 15.18 -2.07
C PRO A 138 -11.12 14.76 -2.31
N GLN A 139 -11.89 15.49 -3.12
CA GLN A 139 -13.27 15.14 -3.45
C GLN A 139 -13.37 14.02 -4.49
N LYS A 140 -12.32 13.83 -5.30
CA LYS A 140 -12.25 12.80 -6.33
C LYS A 140 -11.51 11.54 -5.86
N VAL A 141 -10.74 11.63 -4.78
CA VAL A 141 -9.88 10.54 -4.32
C VAL A 141 -10.71 9.37 -3.78
N GLN A 142 -10.46 8.20 -4.36
CA GLN A 142 -10.95 6.92 -3.90
C GLN A 142 -9.77 6.03 -3.54
N TRP A 143 -9.94 5.22 -2.50
CA TRP A 143 -8.93 4.27 -2.09
C TRP A 143 -9.54 3.08 -1.36
N ILE A 144 -8.85 1.95 -1.50
CA ILE A 144 -9.17 0.72 -0.79
C ILE A 144 -7.86 0.06 -0.37
N ALA A 145 -7.85 -0.51 0.81
CA ALA A 145 -6.71 -1.23 1.33
C ALA A 145 -7.12 -2.53 2.01
N ALA A 146 -6.19 -3.46 2.12
CA ALA A 146 -6.35 -4.66 2.92
C ALA A 146 -5.03 -5.03 3.59
N VAL A 147 -5.12 -5.60 4.79
CA VAL A 147 -3.97 -6.06 5.57
C VAL A 147 -3.80 -7.55 5.37
N HIS A 148 -2.57 -7.99 5.12
CA HIS A 148 -2.19 -9.38 5.12
C HIS A 148 -1.33 -9.72 6.32
N ARG A 149 -1.59 -10.89 6.89
CA ARG A 149 -0.74 -11.53 7.88
C ARG A 149 -0.89 -13.04 7.74
N HIS A 150 0.11 -13.71 7.19
CA HIS A 150 0.06 -15.16 7.02
C HIS A 150 1.05 -15.83 7.97
N GLN A 151 0.52 -16.52 8.98
CA GLN A 151 1.33 -17.14 10.04
C GLN A 151 2.33 -18.22 9.56
N HIS A 152 2.22 -18.69 8.31
CA HIS A 152 3.01 -19.80 7.77
C HIS A 152 3.98 -19.38 6.66
N HIS A 153 3.60 -18.43 5.79
CA HIS A 153 4.40 -18.05 4.62
C HIS A 153 4.88 -16.59 4.62
N GLU A 154 4.21 -15.68 5.33
CA GLU A 154 4.53 -14.25 5.39
C GLU A 154 4.34 -13.71 6.81
N ALA A 155 5.38 -13.82 7.63
CA ALA A 155 5.37 -13.40 9.03
C ALA A 155 5.10 -11.88 9.19
N ASN A 156 5.63 -11.06 8.29
CA ASN A 156 5.56 -9.61 8.39
C ASN A 156 4.16 -9.09 8.02
N PRO A 157 3.42 -8.43 8.93
CA PRO A 157 2.19 -7.76 8.57
C PRO A 157 2.46 -6.67 7.53
N HIS A 158 1.59 -6.58 6.53
CA HIS A 158 1.69 -5.58 5.48
C HIS A 158 0.33 -5.19 4.94
N VAL A 159 0.25 -3.97 4.43
CA VAL A 159 -0.93 -3.44 3.76
C VAL A 159 -0.71 -3.39 2.25
N HIS A 160 -1.73 -3.74 1.48
CA HIS A 160 -1.88 -3.36 0.09
C HIS A 160 -2.90 -2.23 0.01
N LEU A 161 -2.45 -1.03 -0.36
CA LEU A 161 -3.27 0.16 -0.57
C LEU A 161 -3.35 0.44 -2.07
N LEU A 162 -4.56 0.63 -2.60
CA LEU A 162 -4.79 1.22 -3.91
C LEU A 162 -5.45 2.59 -3.75
N LEU A 163 -4.97 3.59 -4.50
CA LEU A 163 -5.48 4.96 -4.47
C LEU A 163 -5.54 5.54 -5.89
N TRP A 164 -6.62 6.23 -6.23
CA TRP A 164 -6.84 6.86 -7.53
C TRP A 164 -7.82 8.04 -7.43
N GLU A 165 -7.93 8.83 -8.49
CA GLU A 165 -9.00 9.82 -8.65
C GLU A 165 -10.09 9.29 -9.57
N GLN A 166 -11.36 9.52 -9.20
CA GLN A 166 -12.49 9.32 -10.09
C GLN A 166 -12.63 10.48 -11.08
N GLY A 167 -12.94 10.16 -12.34
CA GLY A 167 -13.16 11.16 -13.40
C GLY A 167 -11.86 11.76 -13.93
N GLU A 168 -11.92 13.01 -14.40
CA GLU A 168 -10.74 13.71 -14.95
C GLU A 168 -9.69 13.93 -13.85
N PRO A 169 -8.44 13.45 -14.05
CA PRO A 169 -7.43 13.45 -13.00
C PRO A 169 -6.78 14.82 -12.86
N SER A 170 -6.52 15.19 -11.61
CA SER A 170 -5.70 16.36 -11.26
C SER A 170 -4.24 16.11 -11.61
N ARG A 171 -3.80 14.84 -11.55
CA ARG A 171 -2.44 14.40 -11.92
C ARG A 171 -2.47 13.33 -13.01
N LYS A 172 -1.80 13.60 -14.13
CA LYS A 172 -1.69 12.65 -15.26
C LYS A 172 -0.49 11.69 -15.15
N THR A 173 0.56 12.09 -14.44
CA THR A 173 1.78 11.28 -14.28
C THR A 173 1.69 10.35 -13.08
N GLY A 174 1.95 9.06 -13.28
CA GLY A 174 1.97 8.08 -12.20
C GLY A 174 3.26 8.09 -11.38
N GLU A 175 4.37 8.58 -11.94
CA GLU A 175 5.65 8.63 -11.25
C GLU A 175 5.63 9.60 -10.06
N TRP A 176 6.25 9.16 -8.95
CA TRP A 176 6.50 10.01 -7.80
C TRP A 176 7.93 10.53 -7.89
N THR A 177 8.10 11.83 -7.64
CA THR A 177 9.42 12.41 -7.44
C THR A 177 10.05 11.82 -6.18
N LYS A 178 11.39 11.88 -6.10
CA LYS A 178 12.12 11.47 -4.89
C LYS A 178 11.63 12.22 -3.65
N LYS A 179 11.27 13.50 -3.78
CA LYS A 179 10.78 14.32 -2.67
C LYS A 179 9.41 13.84 -2.17
N GLU A 180 8.46 13.60 -3.08
CA GLU A 180 7.13 13.06 -2.75
C GLU A 180 7.26 11.70 -2.06
N LEU A 181 8.08 10.80 -2.62
CA LEU A 181 8.31 9.47 -2.04
C LEU A 181 8.88 9.55 -0.62
N GLN A 182 9.88 10.41 -0.39
CA GLN A 182 10.47 10.56 0.95
C GLN A 182 9.50 11.20 1.95
N ALA A 183 8.70 12.17 1.52
CA ALA A 183 7.69 12.80 2.37
C ALA A 183 6.63 11.79 2.82
N ILE A 184 6.13 10.98 1.89
CA ILE A 184 5.12 9.93 2.17
C ILE A 184 5.75 8.79 3.01
N LYS A 185 6.99 8.36 2.69
CA LYS A 185 7.71 7.34 3.48
C LYS A 185 7.88 7.78 4.92
N ARG A 186 8.26 9.05 5.14
CA ARG A 186 8.42 9.64 6.48
C ARG A 186 7.09 9.66 7.25
N GLU A 187 5.99 9.99 6.59
CA GLU A 187 4.66 9.97 7.20
C GLU A 187 4.27 8.55 7.63
N ALA A 188 4.48 7.57 6.74
CA ALA A 188 4.23 6.17 7.04
C ALA A 188 5.05 5.68 8.23
N VAL A 189 6.36 5.95 8.26
CA VAL A 189 7.23 5.60 9.40
C VAL A 189 6.75 6.29 10.68
N SER A 190 6.35 7.57 10.61
CA SER A 190 5.84 8.30 11.76
C SER A 190 4.62 7.56 12.36
N HIS A 191 3.62 7.24 11.55
CA HIS A 191 2.38 6.68 12.08
C HIS A 191 2.49 5.19 12.44
N LEU A 192 3.21 4.40 11.64
CA LEU A 192 3.41 2.98 11.91
C LEU A 192 4.26 2.75 13.17
N TYR A 193 5.25 3.61 13.44
CA TYR A 193 6.13 3.50 14.60
C TYR A 193 5.79 4.49 15.74
N GLN A 194 4.56 5.04 15.74
CA GLN A 194 4.09 5.92 16.81
C GLN A 194 4.12 5.24 18.20
N PRO A 195 3.70 3.98 18.37
CA PRO A 195 3.77 3.32 19.69
C PRO A 195 5.19 3.19 20.23
N GLU A 196 6.17 2.86 19.37
CA GLU A 196 7.59 2.79 19.76
C GLU A 196 8.10 4.14 20.28
N ARG A 197 7.77 5.23 19.57
CA ARG A 197 8.18 6.58 19.96
C ARG A 197 7.57 7.00 21.31
N ALA A 198 6.32 6.62 21.57
CA ALA A 198 5.68 6.87 22.85
C ALA A 198 6.38 6.13 24.00
N GLN A 199 6.76 4.87 23.79
CA GLN A 199 7.50 4.07 24.78
C GLN A 199 8.89 4.67 25.07
N LEU A 200 9.63 5.05 24.03
CA LEU A 200 10.96 5.68 24.17
C LEU A 200 10.90 7.06 24.84
N GLY A 201 9.83 7.83 24.63
CA GLY A 201 9.61 9.11 25.31
C GLY A 201 9.37 8.94 26.82
N GLN A 202 8.61 7.91 27.20
CA GLN A 202 8.37 7.56 28.60
C GLN A 202 9.65 7.06 29.29
N ALA A 203 10.44 6.21 28.62
CA ALA A 203 11.70 5.69 29.17
C ALA A 203 12.78 6.76 29.38
N LYS A 204 12.68 7.94 28.72
CA LYS A 204 13.59 9.08 28.93
C LYS A 204 13.15 10.03 30.04
N THR A 205 11.93 9.88 30.54
CA THR A 205 11.36 10.73 31.60
C THR A 205 11.31 10.06 32.97
N THR A 206 11.77 8.81 33.04
CA THR A 206 12.05 8.02 34.26
C THR A 206 13.55 7.87 34.45
#